data_AF-A0A3P1BP73-F1
#
_entry.id   AF-A0A3P1BP73-F1
#
_cell.length_a   1.000
_cell.length_b   1.000
_cell.length_c   1.000
_cell.angle_alpha   90.00
_cell.angle_beta   90.00
_cell.angle_gamma   90.00
#
_symmetry.space_group_name_H-M   'P 1'
#
loop_
_entity.id
_entity.type
_entity.pdbx_description
1 polymer ?
#
loop_
_entity_poly.entity_id
_entity_poly.type
_entity_poly.pdbx_seq_one_letter_code
_entity_poly.pdbx_strand_id
1 'polypeptide(L)'
;MKDENEAIRNQIEQKLMHYKTYIPSFTLKELYTVIPASETVLNEEIYWYLVENEYFSIGKLRGDSLKERLLSVDWRRNPTTLFQSIPPAPAPSESSKTMAKLTQRERRLLNVLGAIWAFILIFFLYWLWKHVPFTLFKP
;
A
#
# COMPACT_ATOMS: atom_id res chain seq x y z
N MET A 1 -22.48 10.41 -1.14
CA MET A 1 -21.08 10.89 -1.29
C MET A 1 -20.07 9.94 -0.68
N LYS A 2 -20.23 9.47 0.58
CA LYS A 2 -19.26 8.53 1.18
C LYS A 2 -19.18 7.18 0.44
N ASP A 3 -20.32 6.63 0.05
CA ASP A 3 -20.40 5.32 -0.63
C ASP A 3 -19.85 5.36 -2.06
N GLU A 4 -19.93 6.52 -2.72
CA GLU A 4 -19.44 6.73 -4.09
C GLU A 4 -17.91 6.81 -4.12
N ASN A 5 -17.31 7.51 -3.16
CA ASN A 5 -15.85 7.57 -3.00
C ASN A 5 -15.27 6.19 -2.66
N GLU A 6 -15.98 5.41 -1.84
CA GLU A 6 -15.59 4.04 -1.50
C GLU A 6 -15.67 3.10 -2.73
N ALA A 7 -16.69 3.26 -3.57
CA ALA A 7 -16.79 2.53 -4.83
C ALA A 7 -15.67 2.90 -5.82
N ILE A 8 -15.28 4.17 -5.91
CA ILE A 8 -14.15 4.64 -6.72
C ILE A 8 -12.84 4.03 -6.21
N ARG A 9 -12.62 4.05 -4.90
CA ARG A 9 -11.45 3.45 -4.26
C ARG A 9 -11.34 1.97 -4.55
N ASN A 10 -12.43 1.23 -4.38
CA ASN A 10 -12.45 -0.21 -4.66
C ASN A 10 -12.10 -0.51 -6.13
N GLN A 11 -12.54 0.33 -7.07
CA GLN A 11 -12.19 0.17 -8.49
C GLN A 11 -10.70 0.47 -8.76
N ILE A 12 -10.14 1.50 -8.12
CA ILE A 12 -8.71 1.82 -8.21
C ILE A 12 -7.88 0.66 -7.65
N GLU A 13 -8.23 0.16 -6.47
CA GLU A 13 -7.56 -0.97 -5.83
C GLU A 13 -7.64 -2.23 -6.69
N GLN A 14 -8.82 -2.58 -7.20
CA GLN A 14 -8.99 -3.77 -8.06
C GLN A 14 -8.16 -3.69 -9.35
N LYS A 15 -8.06 -2.51 -9.97
CA LYS A 15 -7.25 -2.34 -11.18
C LYS A 15 -5.76 -2.33 -10.87
N LEU A 16 -5.34 -1.73 -9.76
CA LEU A 16 -3.93 -1.55 -9.42
C LEU A 16 -3.32 -2.70 -8.61
N MET A 17 -4.12 -3.56 -7.96
CA MET A 17 -3.60 -4.66 -7.10
C MET A 17 -2.72 -5.67 -7.84
N HIS A 18 -2.89 -5.80 -9.16
CA HIS A 18 -2.06 -6.67 -10.00
C HIS A 18 -0.65 -6.13 -10.20
N TYR A 19 -0.46 -4.82 -10.04
CA TYR A 19 0.81 -4.14 -10.14
C TYR A 19 1.41 -4.08 -8.74
N LYS A 20 2.29 -5.03 -8.41
CA LYS A 20 2.90 -5.14 -7.07
C LYS A 20 4.21 -4.36 -6.90
N THR A 21 4.91 -4.12 -8.01
CA THR A 21 6.28 -3.56 -8.00
C THR A 21 6.38 -2.32 -8.87
N TYR A 22 5.58 -2.25 -9.94
CA TYR A 22 5.68 -1.23 -10.96
C TYR A 22 4.30 -0.95 -11.51
N ILE A 23 3.90 0.32 -11.56
CA ILE A 23 2.67 0.80 -12.20
C ILE A 23 3.08 1.71 -13.35
N PRO A 24 2.76 1.34 -14.61
CA PRO A 24 2.99 2.22 -15.74
C PRO A 24 2.04 3.43 -15.68
N SER A 25 2.54 4.59 -16.10
CA SER A 25 1.77 5.83 -16.33
C SER A 25 0.55 5.60 -17.23
N PHE A 26 0.67 4.72 -18.24
CA PHE A 26 -0.44 4.35 -19.11
C PHE A 26 -1.59 3.69 -18.35
N THR A 27 -1.31 2.85 -17.35
CA THR A 27 -2.34 2.22 -16.50
C THR A 27 -3.09 3.27 -15.69
N LEU A 28 -2.37 4.28 -15.17
CA LEU A 28 -3.02 5.41 -14.51
C LEU A 28 -3.90 6.19 -15.49
N LYS A 29 -3.45 6.41 -16.73
CA LYS A 29 -4.24 7.06 -17.78
C LYS A 29 -5.54 6.29 -18.08
N GLU A 30 -5.48 4.96 -18.07
CA GLU A 30 -6.65 4.10 -18.24
C GLU A 30 -7.68 4.28 -17.11
N LEU A 31 -7.24 4.49 -15.86
CA LEU A 31 -8.14 4.77 -14.74
C LEU A 31 -9.00 6.01 -15.00
N TYR A 32 -8.42 7.08 -15.55
CA TYR A 32 -9.15 8.30 -15.93
C TYR A 32 -10.19 8.10 -17.03
N THR A 33 -10.06 7.02 -17.81
CA THR A 33 -11.03 6.70 -18.88
C THR A 33 -12.11 5.74 -18.43
N VAL A 34 -11.81 4.84 -17.49
CA VAL A 34 -12.71 3.74 -17.11
C VAL A 34 -13.54 4.08 -15.88
N ILE A 35 -13.02 4.87 -14.95
CA ILE A 35 -13.73 5.21 -13.72
C ILE A 35 -14.53 6.51 -13.95
N PRO A 36 -15.88 6.48 -13.91
CA PRO A 36 -16.70 7.66 -14.08
C PRO A 36 -16.70 8.47 -12.78
N ALA A 37 -15.61 9.18 -12.51
CA ALA A 37 -15.43 10.03 -11.34
C ALA A 37 -14.96 11.43 -11.73
N SER A 38 -15.18 12.41 -10.86
CA SER A 38 -14.59 13.73 -11.06
C SER A 38 -13.07 13.64 -11.03
N GLU A 39 -12.40 14.43 -11.88
CA GLU A 39 -10.95 14.43 -12.00
C GLU A 39 -10.26 14.69 -10.65
N THR A 40 -10.81 15.60 -9.85
CA THR A 40 -10.27 15.94 -8.52
C THR A 40 -10.31 14.75 -7.57
N VAL A 41 -11.46 14.06 -7.47
CA VAL A 41 -11.61 12.89 -6.58
C VAL A 41 -10.72 11.74 -7.03
N LEU A 42 -10.64 11.51 -8.35
CA LEU A 42 -9.81 10.45 -8.91
C LEU A 42 -8.31 10.73 -8.70
N ASN A 43 -7.87 11.98 -8.87
CA ASN A 43 -6.50 12.40 -8.58
C ASN A 43 -6.12 12.13 -7.12
N GLU A 44 -7.01 12.49 -6.19
CA GLU A 44 -6.78 12.30 -4.76
C GLU A 44 -6.67 10.82 -4.39
N GLU A 45 -7.60 9.97 -4.85
CA GLU A 45 -7.55 8.55 -4.47
C GLU A 45 -6.41 7.79 -5.15
N ILE A 46 -6.03 8.14 -6.39
CA ILE A 46 -4.82 7.60 -7.01
C ILE A 46 -3.58 8.03 -6.21
N TYR A 47 -3.51 9.31 -5.83
CA TYR A 47 -2.41 9.82 -5.02
C TYR A 47 -2.29 9.08 -3.69
N TRP A 48 -3.38 8.92 -2.94
CA TRP A 48 -3.38 8.23 -1.66
C TRP A 48 -3.07 6.74 -1.81
N TYR A 49 -3.60 6.09 -2.84
CA TYR A 49 -3.25 4.70 -3.15
C TYR A 49 -1.74 4.53 -3.34
N LEU A 50 -1.09 5.42 -4.11
CA LEU A 50 0.35 5.37 -4.33
C LEU A 50 1.14 5.61 -3.04
N VAL A 51 0.72 6.58 -2.22
CA VAL A 51 1.34 6.87 -0.93
C VAL A 51 1.23 5.69 0.04
N GLU A 52 0.04 5.11 0.19
CA GLU A 52 -0.23 4.01 1.13
C GLU A 52 0.49 2.72 0.74
N ASN A 53 0.66 2.49 -0.56
CA ASN A 53 1.35 1.32 -1.08
C ASN A 53 2.85 1.55 -1.31
N GLU A 54 3.39 2.68 -0.85
CA GLU A 54 4.83 2.99 -0.91
C GLU A 54 5.39 3.03 -2.34
N TYR A 55 4.60 3.61 -3.26
CA TYR A 55 5.00 3.90 -4.62
C TYR A 55 5.73 5.24 -4.74
N PHE A 56 6.76 5.25 -5.59
CA PHE A 56 7.59 6.41 -5.85
C PHE A 56 7.73 6.63 -7.35
N SER A 57 7.88 7.88 -7.75
CA SER A 57 8.11 8.26 -9.14
C SER A 57 9.46 7.74 -9.66
N ILE A 58 9.43 7.11 -10.83
CA ILE A 58 10.63 6.74 -11.59
C ILE A 58 10.99 7.93 -12.48
N GLY A 59 11.63 8.93 -11.88
CA GLY A 59 12.11 10.12 -12.58
C GLY A 59 11.48 11.42 -12.06
N LYS A 60 11.68 12.49 -12.81
CA LYS A 60 11.24 13.83 -12.42
C LYS A 60 9.78 14.05 -12.82
N LEU A 61 8.94 14.34 -11.83
CA LEU A 61 7.55 14.77 -12.04
C LEU A 61 7.49 16.00 -12.96
N ARG A 62 6.56 15.99 -13.91
CA ARG A 62 6.33 17.09 -14.86
C ARG A 62 4.87 17.53 -14.83
N GLY A 63 4.64 18.80 -15.15
CA GLY A 63 3.32 19.40 -15.21
C GLY A 63 2.92 20.16 -13.96
N ASP A 64 1.90 21.00 -14.14
CA ASP A 64 1.43 21.93 -13.12
C ASP A 64 0.28 21.34 -12.31
N SER A 65 -0.53 20.50 -12.94
CA SER A 65 -1.64 19.80 -12.30
C SER A 65 -1.22 18.49 -11.64
N LEU A 66 -1.96 18.06 -10.61
CA LEU A 66 -1.73 16.77 -9.94
C LEU A 66 -1.87 15.60 -10.92
N LYS A 67 -2.86 15.67 -11.81
CA LYS A 67 -3.06 14.70 -12.89
C LYS A 67 -1.85 14.59 -13.81
N GLU A 68 -1.33 15.71 -14.32
CA GLU A 68 -0.14 15.69 -15.17
C GLU A 68 1.04 15.06 -14.44
N ARG A 69 1.25 15.42 -13.17
CA ARG A 69 2.33 14.84 -12.37
C ARG A 69 2.17 13.33 -12.19
N LEU A 70 0.96 12.87 -11.87
CA LEU A 70 0.62 11.45 -11.73
C LEU A 70 0.88 10.66 -13.02
N LEU A 71 0.56 11.26 -14.16
CA LEU A 71 0.70 10.64 -15.48
C LEU A 71 2.07 10.86 -16.14
N SER A 72 2.90 11.76 -15.60
CA SER A 72 4.19 12.14 -16.20
C SER A 72 5.30 11.10 -16.04
N VAL A 73 5.13 10.19 -15.08
CA VAL A 73 6.15 9.22 -14.67
C VAL A 73 5.51 7.88 -14.40
N ASP A 74 6.31 6.83 -14.55
CA ASP A 74 5.95 5.53 -14.05
C ASP A 74 6.24 5.44 -12.55
N TRP A 75 5.57 4.52 -11.86
CA TRP A 75 5.63 4.40 -10.41
C TRP A 75 6.24 3.07 -10.02
N ARG A 76 7.19 3.09 -9.08
CA ARG A 76 7.81 1.89 -8.53
C ARG A 76 7.51 1.78 -7.06
N ARG A 77 7.09 0.59 -6.62
CA ARG A 77 7.08 0.27 -5.22
C ARG A 77 8.51 0.11 -4.76
N ASN A 78 8.95 0.95 -3.82
CA ASN A 78 10.33 0.92 -3.38
C ASN A 78 10.46 0.05 -2.12
N PRO A 79 11.24 -1.05 -2.15
CA PRO A 79 11.54 -1.80 -0.93
C PRO A 79 12.58 -1.10 -0.03
N THR A 80 13.23 -0.02 -0.50
CA THR A 80 14.34 0.63 0.21
C THR A 80 14.34 2.14 -0.05
N THR A 81 13.99 2.92 0.97
CA THR A 81 13.73 4.38 1.09
C THR A 81 14.66 5.42 0.41
N LEU A 82 15.32 5.11 -0.71
CA LEU A 82 16.38 5.93 -1.33
C LEU A 82 15.95 6.86 -2.48
N PHE A 83 14.68 6.88 -2.89
CA PHE A 83 14.21 7.79 -3.95
C PHE A 83 12.91 8.47 -3.52
N GLN A 84 12.89 9.81 -3.52
CA GLN A 84 11.72 10.60 -3.17
C GLN A 84 11.46 11.72 -4.19
N SER A 85 10.35 11.60 -4.91
CA SER A 85 9.47 12.75 -5.16
C SER A 85 8.03 12.26 -5.30
N ILE A 86 7.30 12.25 -4.19
CA ILE A 86 5.84 12.17 -4.22
C ILE A 86 5.37 13.61 -4.48
N PRO A 87 4.39 13.83 -5.38
CA PRO A 87 3.87 15.18 -5.62
C PRO A 87 3.36 15.80 -4.30
N PRO A 88 3.40 17.13 -4.16
CA PRO A 88 2.88 17.79 -2.96
C PRO A 88 1.42 17.37 -2.72
N ALA A 89 1.10 17.03 -1.47
CA ALA A 89 -0.19 16.48 -1.11
C ALA A 89 -1.34 17.43 -1.52
N PRO A 90 -2.43 16.90 -2.11
CA PRO A 90 -3.65 17.68 -2.31
C PRO A 90 -4.24 18.10 -0.96
N ALA A 91 -5.06 19.16 -0.96
CA ALA A 91 -5.75 19.60 0.25
C ALA A 91 -6.55 18.43 0.86
N PRO A 92 -6.46 18.18 2.17
CA PRO A 92 -7.00 16.96 2.77
C PRO A 92 -8.53 16.93 2.68
N SER A 93 -9.07 16.06 1.85
CA SER A 93 -10.49 15.72 1.82
C SER A 93 -10.85 14.76 2.97
N GLU A 94 -12.10 14.71 3.42
CA GLU A 94 -12.52 13.81 4.50
C GLU A 94 -12.31 12.31 4.18
N SER A 95 -12.27 11.97 2.88
CA SER A 95 -11.98 10.62 2.38
C SER A 95 -10.55 10.17 2.76
N SER A 96 -9.58 11.08 2.62
CA SER A 96 -8.15 10.81 2.87
C SER A 96 -7.85 10.45 4.33
N LYS A 97 -8.50 11.14 5.29
CA LYS A 97 -8.35 10.86 6.73
C LYS A 97 -8.91 9.50 7.13
N THR A 98 -9.89 9.01 6.38
CA THR A 98 -10.55 7.73 6.68
C THR A 98 -9.72 6.55 6.16
N MET A 99 -9.07 6.71 5.00
CA MET A 99 -8.22 5.69 4.38
C MET A 99 -6.95 5.42 5.19
N ALA A 100 -6.23 6.47 5.57
CA ALA A 100 -5.04 6.36 6.42
C ALA A 100 -5.32 5.65 7.75
N LYS A 101 -6.54 5.82 8.30
CA LYS A 101 -6.97 5.18 9.56
C LYS A 101 -7.36 3.72 9.39
N LEU A 102 -7.89 3.32 8.23
CA LEU A 102 -8.27 1.94 7.93
C LEU A 102 -7.01 1.09 7.69
N THR A 103 -6.11 1.57 6.84
CA THR A 103 -4.85 0.89 6.50
C THR A 103 -3.91 0.78 7.71
N GLN A 104 -3.92 1.75 8.62
CA GLN A 104 -3.18 1.67 9.89
C GLN A 104 -3.73 0.58 10.84
N ARG A 105 -5.04 0.31 10.82
CA ARG A 105 -5.65 -0.74 11.66
C ARG A 105 -5.25 -2.14 11.20
N GLU A 106 -5.23 -2.40 9.90
CA GLU A 106 -4.82 -3.70 9.35
C GLU A 106 -3.35 -4.01 9.66
N ARG A 107 -2.46 -3.02 9.51
CA ARG A 107 -1.02 -3.18 9.82
C ARG A 107 -0.79 -3.49 11.31
N ARG A 108 -1.62 -2.94 12.22
CA ARG A 108 -1.58 -3.28 13.66
C ARG A 108 -2.05 -4.71 13.93
N LEU A 109 -3.09 -5.18 13.25
CA LEU A 109 -3.59 -6.55 13.41
C LEU A 109 -2.57 -7.59 12.97
N LEU A 110 -1.89 -7.36 11.82
CA LEU A 110 -0.82 -8.25 11.34
C LEU A 110 0.35 -8.34 12.32
N ASN A 111 0.77 -7.21 12.92
CA ASN A 111 1.83 -7.20 13.92
C ASN A 111 1.44 -7.97 15.20
N VAL A 112 0.19 -7.84 15.66
CA VAL A 112 -0.31 -8.58 16.83
C VAL A 112 -0.37 -10.08 16.54
N LEU A 113 -0.84 -10.47 15.36
CA LEU A 113 -0.90 -11.87 14.96
C LEU A 113 0.51 -12.48 14.85
N GLY A 114 1.46 -11.74 14.28
CA GLY A 114 2.87 -12.14 14.23
C GLY A 114 3.48 -12.33 15.62
N ALA A 115 3.19 -11.43 16.56
CA ALA A 115 3.63 -11.56 17.94
C ALA A 115 3.06 -12.82 18.62
N ILE A 116 1.77 -13.11 18.43
CA ILE A 116 1.13 -14.32 18.98
C ILE A 116 1.80 -15.58 18.42
N TRP A 117 2.04 -15.65 17.11
CA TRP A 117 2.75 -16.77 16.48
C TRP A 117 4.18 -16.96 17.03
N ALA A 118 4.90 -15.87 17.28
CA ALA A 118 6.23 -15.93 17.89
C ALA A 118 6.19 -16.52 19.31
N PHE A 119 5.21 -16.12 20.13
CA PHE A 119 5.01 -16.70 21.47
C PHE A 119 4.68 -18.19 21.43
N ILE A 120 3.83 -18.62 20.49
CA ILE A 120 3.50 -20.05 20.31
C ILE A 120 4.76 -20.84 19.94
N LEU A 121 5.58 -20.32 19.02
CA LEU A 121 6.80 -20.99 18.59
C LEU A 121 7.84 -21.10 19.71
N ILE A 122 8.01 -20.04 20.51
CA ILE A 122 8.87 -20.06 21.69
C ILE A 122 8.37 -21.09 22.73
N PHE A 123 7.07 -21.11 22.99
CA PHE A 123 6.47 -22.06 23.92
C PHE A 123 6.63 -23.51 23.43
N PHE A 124 6.47 -23.75 22.12
CA PHE A 124 6.67 -25.05 21.52
C PHE A 124 8.13 -25.51 21.58
N LEU A 125 9.09 -24.61 21.32
CA LEU A 125 10.52 -24.90 21.47
C LEU A 125 10.88 -25.19 22.93
N TYR A 126 10.34 -24.42 23.88
CA TYR A 126 10.51 -24.68 25.30
C TYR A 126 9.93 -26.03 25.71
N TRP A 127 8.75 -26.38 25.19
CA TRP A 127 8.11 -27.67 25.39
C TRP A 127 8.96 -28.81 24.82
N LEU A 128 9.50 -28.67 23.60
CA LEU A 128 10.42 -29.63 23.00
C LEU A 128 11.68 -29.82 23.85
N TRP A 129 12.30 -28.73 24.31
CA TRP A 129 13.50 -28.80 25.13
C TRP A 129 13.26 -29.53 26.46
N LYS A 130 12.06 -29.38 27.03
CA LYS A 130 11.67 -30.03 28.27
C LYS A 130 11.27 -31.50 28.10
N HIS A 131 10.71 -31.88 26.95
CA HIS A 131 10.11 -33.21 26.73
C HIS A 131 10.83 -34.11 25.74
N VAL A 132 11.83 -33.61 25.00
CA VAL A 132 12.69 -34.45 24.17
C VAL A 132 13.90 -34.88 25.00
N PRO A 133 13.98 -36.14 25.46
CA PRO A 133 15.18 -36.64 26.12
C PRO A 133 16.32 -36.65 25.10
N PHE A 134 17.39 -35.90 25.37
CA PHE A 134 18.68 -35.98 24.67
C PHE A 134 19.36 -37.34 24.95
N THR A 135 18.71 -38.45 24.60
CA THR A 135 19.24 -39.81 24.79
C THR A 135 19.30 -40.51 23.45
N LEU A 136 20.20 -40.09 22.57
CA LEU A 136 20.73 -40.90 21.45
C LEU A 136 21.91 -40.19 20.74
N PHE A 137 22.87 -39.72 21.51
CA PHE A 137 24.25 -39.56 21.02
C PHE A 137 25.16 -40.18 22.08
N LYS A 138 25.43 -41.48 21.89
CA LYS A 138 26.52 -42.17 22.57
C LYS A 138 27.58 -42.45 21.48
N PRO A 139 28.86 -42.09 21.71
CA PRO A 139 29.94 -42.22 20.74
C PRO A 139 30.19 -43.67 20.30
#